data_AF-A0A3L7VYH4-F1
#
_entry.id   AF-A0A3L7VYH4-F1
#
_cell.length_a   1.000
_cell.length_b   1.000
_cell.length_c   1.000
_cell.angle_alpha   90.00
_cell.angle_beta   90.00
_cell.angle_gamma   90.00
#
_symmetry.space_group_name_H-M   'P 1'
#
loop_
_entity.id
_entity.type
_entity.pdbx_description
1 polymer ?
#
loop_
_entity_poly.entity_id
_entity_poly.type
_entity_poly.pdbx_seq_one_letter_code
_entity_poly.pdbx_strand_id
1 'polypeptide(L)'
;MPSKEKRMSNKKQRNAKPAGNPKPTVNTQSSQLINKPGTTPNRKVPVPAKKGPNIYMIVGAVAIVALFVGLFVLRSSGSSGILSEAKQFADLGQGLHTQTIDDALPIPYNSNPPTSGYHVGSMISPWGIQKEPVSDKVSTHNIEHGGVIIHYKQSLDADSLAKLDALARDLQRRNQCLLMTSRPDDQIDHPIVVTAWTYMLSLDSVDTTKITQFFEELVGKGPEKFCTPLS
;
A
#
# COMPACT_ATOMS: atom_id res chain seq x y z
N MET A 1 -48.23 33.69 1.05
CA MET A 1 -49.33 32.84 1.57
C MET A 1 -48.69 31.63 2.27
N PRO A 2 -49.01 31.37 3.55
CA PRO A 2 -48.12 30.68 4.49
C PRO A 2 -48.53 29.22 4.78
N SER A 3 -47.79 28.60 5.72
CA SER A 3 -48.24 27.50 6.61
C SER A 3 -48.01 26.08 6.05
N LYS A 4 -47.51 25.07 6.78
CA LYS A 4 -47.70 24.75 8.19
C LYS A 4 -46.52 23.99 8.80
N GLU A 5 -46.11 24.53 9.94
CA GLU A 5 -45.47 23.90 11.09
C GLU A 5 -46.28 22.69 11.61
N LYS A 6 -45.60 21.61 12.03
CA LYS A 6 -46.22 20.50 12.78
C LYS A 6 -45.55 20.37 14.15
N ARG A 7 -46.35 20.64 15.18
CA ARG A 7 -46.08 20.54 16.61
C ARG A 7 -46.44 19.14 17.15
N MET A 8 -45.68 18.70 18.16
CA MET A 8 -46.08 17.84 19.32
C MET A 8 -46.48 16.37 19.00
N SER A 9 -46.31 15.34 19.85
CA SER A 9 -46.14 15.24 21.30
C SER A 9 -45.57 13.87 21.71
N ASN A 10 -44.58 13.90 22.59
CA ASN A 10 -44.31 13.09 23.78
C ASN A 10 -45.15 11.82 24.11
N LYS A 11 -44.48 10.67 24.40
CA LYS A 11 -44.90 9.71 25.45
C LYS A 11 -43.75 8.82 25.97
N LYS A 12 -43.12 9.30 27.05
CA LYS A 12 -42.74 8.61 28.31
C LYS A 12 -42.89 7.07 28.37
N GLN A 13 -41.80 6.36 28.74
CA GLN A 13 -41.84 5.33 29.78
C GLN A 13 -40.45 5.05 30.38
N ARG A 14 -40.45 4.87 31.70
CA ARG A 14 -39.32 4.72 32.64
C ARG A 14 -39.12 3.23 32.98
N ASN A 15 -37.94 2.92 33.54
CA ASN A 15 -37.61 1.93 34.59
C ASN A 15 -36.29 1.22 34.23
N ALA A 16 -35.38 0.81 35.12
CA ALA A 16 -35.08 1.05 36.53
C ALA A 16 -33.69 0.40 36.77
N LYS A 17 -32.91 0.89 37.76
CA LYS A 17 -31.63 0.32 38.24
C LYS A 17 -31.86 -0.30 39.63
N PRO A 18 -31.18 -1.38 40.03
CA PRO A 18 -30.14 -1.31 41.10
C PRO A 18 -28.96 -2.29 40.81
N ALA A 19 -27.66 -1.99 41.03
CA ALA A 19 -26.86 -1.86 42.27
C ALA A 19 -26.62 -3.17 43.06
N GLY A 20 -25.34 -3.57 43.24
CA GLY A 20 -24.89 -4.46 44.35
C GLY A 20 -23.78 -5.49 44.04
N ASN A 21 -22.54 -5.19 44.44
CA ASN A 21 -21.36 -6.10 44.62
C ASN A 21 -21.52 -6.90 45.96
N PRO A 22 -20.63 -7.81 46.47
CA PRO A 22 -19.20 -8.10 46.14
C PRO A 22 -18.74 -9.59 46.21
N LYS A 23 -17.41 -9.81 46.01
CA LYS A 23 -16.60 -11.04 46.27
C LYS A 23 -16.57 -11.47 47.76
N PRO A 24 -16.13 -12.72 48.02
CA PRO A 24 -15.16 -12.97 49.09
C PRO A 24 -13.96 -13.85 48.69
N THR A 25 -13.01 -13.87 49.61
CA THR A 25 -11.60 -14.27 49.54
C THR A 25 -11.35 -15.46 50.49
N VAL A 26 -10.45 -16.37 50.11
CA VAL A 26 -9.55 -17.25 50.90
C VAL A 26 -10.08 -17.96 52.16
N ASN A 27 -9.84 -19.28 52.24
CA ASN A 27 -9.37 -19.87 53.50
C ASN A 27 -8.42 -21.06 53.29
N THR A 28 -7.32 -20.99 54.04
CA THR A 28 -6.22 -21.96 54.18
C THR A 28 -6.50 -22.80 55.42
N GLN A 29 -6.25 -24.12 55.40
CA GLN A 29 -5.78 -24.81 56.61
C GLN A 29 -5.11 -26.17 56.33
N SER A 30 -3.90 -26.26 56.86
CA SER A 30 -2.99 -27.39 57.02
C SER A 30 -3.60 -28.58 57.74
N SER A 31 -3.10 -29.78 57.43
CA SER A 31 -2.89 -30.85 58.42
C SER A 31 -1.80 -31.80 57.92
N GLN A 32 -0.63 -31.72 58.57
CA GLN A 32 0.43 -32.73 58.50
C GLN A 32 0.09 -33.88 59.44
N LEU A 33 0.30 -35.13 59.03
CA LEU A 33 0.57 -36.23 59.96
C LEU A 33 1.51 -37.30 59.36
N ILE A 34 2.69 -37.38 59.98
CA ILE A 34 3.36 -38.60 60.50
C ILE A 34 4.09 -39.53 59.50
N ASN A 35 5.42 -39.51 59.63
CA ASN A 35 6.38 -40.50 59.18
C ASN A 35 6.32 -41.82 59.98
N LYS A 36 6.52 -42.96 59.30
CA LYS A 36 7.11 -44.19 59.86
C LYS A 36 7.97 -44.92 58.80
N PRO A 37 9.17 -45.45 59.16
CA PRO A 37 10.06 -46.14 58.21
C PRO A 37 9.85 -47.66 58.24
N GLY A 38 9.94 -48.29 57.05
CA GLY A 38 9.95 -49.74 56.86
C GLY A 38 10.89 -50.14 55.72
N THR A 39 11.68 -51.18 55.95
CA THR A 39 12.92 -51.52 55.24
C THR A 39 12.73 -52.64 54.19
N THR A 40 13.04 -52.33 52.91
CA THR A 40 13.55 -53.18 51.78
C THR A 40 12.73 -54.38 51.23
N PRO A 41 12.73 -54.68 49.89
CA PRO A 41 13.93 -55.02 49.11
C PRO A 41 14.12 -54.28 47.76
N ASN A 42 15.39 -54.06 47.45
CA ASN A 42 15.91 -53.40 46.26
C ASN A 42 15.78 -54.31 45.02
N ARG A 43 14.69 -54.17 44.27
CA ARG A 43 14.59 -54.68 42.89
C ARG A 43 15.06 -53.57 41.95
N LYS A 44 16.28 -53.70 41.40
CA LYS A 44 16.74 -52.83 40.31
C LYS A 44 15.86 -53.09 39.08
N VAL A 45 14.87 -52.23 38.86
CA VAL A 45 14.17 -52.14 37.58
C VAL A 45 15.13 -51.49 36.58
N PRO A 46 15.38 -52.06 35.39
CA PRO A 46 16.17 -51.40 34.37
C PRO A 46 15.40 -50.15 33.92
N VAL A 47 15.90 -48.97 34.27
CA VAL A 47 15.34 -47.71 33.75
C VAL A 47 15.74 -47.63 32.28
N PRO A 48 14.80 -47.52 31.33
CA PRO A 48 15.16 -47.35 29.92
C PRO A 48 15.96 -46.05 29.80
N ALA A 49 17.17 -46.16 29.22
CA ALA A 49 18.03 -45.01 29.00
C ALA A 49 17.29 -43.97 28.15
N LYS A 50 17.00 -42.80 28.75
CA LYS A 50 16.33 -41.68 28.09
C LYS A 50 17.28 -41.14 27.01
N LYS A 51 17.08 -41.54 25.75
CA LYS A 51 17.84 -40.98 24.62
C LYS A 51 17.59 -39.47 24.59
N GLY A 52 18.65 -38.69 24.82
CA GLY A 52 18.60 -37.24 24.70
C GLY A 52 18.13 -36.84 23.29
N PRO A 53 17.52 -35.65 23.13
CA PRO A 53 17.05 -35.21 21.84
C PRO A 53 18.23 -35.18 20.85
N ASN A 54 18.01 -35.71 19.65
CA ASN A 54 19.02 -35.74 18.60
C ASN A 54 19.42 -34.29 18.28
N ILE A 55 20.65 -33.91 18.64
CA ILE A 55 21.11 -32.53 18.54
C ILE A 55 21.01 -31.99 17.10
N TYR A 56 21.10 -32.86 16.10
CA TYR A 56 20.90 -32.52 14.69
C TYR A 56 19.46 -32.08 14.37
N MET A 57 18.45 -32.61 15.07
CA MET A 57 17.05 -32.16 14.93
C MET A 57 16.83 -30.76 15.50
N ILE A 58 17.49 -30.45 16.63
CA ILE A 58 17.41 -29.12 17.25
C ILE A 58 18.10 -28.09 16.35
N VAL A 59 19.31 -28.40 15.88
CA VAL A 59 20.07 -27.53 14.98
C VAL A 59 19.32 -27.31 13.66
N GLY A 60 18.73 -28.37 13.09
CA GLY A 60 17.90 -28.26 11.87
C GLY A 60 16.68 -27.37 12.06
N ALA A 61 15.94 -27.52 13.16
CA ALA A 61 14.77 -26.69 13.46
C ALA A 61 15.14 -25.21 13.65
N VAL A 62 16.25 -24.92 14.36
CA VAL A 62 16.74 -23.56 14.57
C VAL A 62 17.16 -22.91 13.25
N ALA A 63 17.85 -23.65 12.37
CA ALA A 63 18.24 -23.15 11.06
C ALA A 63 17.03 -22.80 10.18
N ILE A 64 15.99 -23.64 10.21
CA ILE A 64 14.74 -23.40 9.47
C ILE A 64 14.02 -22.16 10.02
N VAL A 65 13.88 -22.04 11.34
CA VAL A 65 13.25 -20.86 11.96
C VAL A 65 14.07 -19.60 11.67
N ALA A 66 15.39 -19.65 11.76
CA ALA A 66 16.26 -18.52 11.42
C ALA A 66 16.15 -18.14 9.94
N LEU A 67 15.98 -19.11 9.03
CA LEU A 67 15.74 -18.85 7.62
C LEU A 67 14.37 -18.19 7.38
N PHE A 68 13.31 -18.69 8.02
CA PHE A 68 11.98 -18.09 7.93
C PHE A 68 11.91 -16.70 8.55
N VAL A 69 12.55 -16.50 9.70
CA VAL A 69 12.68 -15.18 10.35
C VAL A 69 13.54 -14.27 9.49
N GLY A 70 14.63 -14.76 8.90
CA GLY A 70 15.46 -14.00 7.96
C GLY A 70 14.67 -13.57 6.72
N LEU A 71 13.92 -14.48 6.09
CA LEU A 71 13.02 -14.18 4.97
C LEU A 71 11.87 -13.23 5.35
N PHE A 72 11.30 -13.40 6.54
CA PHE A 72 10.24 -12.54 7.05
C PHE A 72 10.76 -11.14 7.36
N VAL A 73 11.93 -11.02 8.01
CA VAL A 73 12.62 -9.76 8.28
C VAL A 73 13.07 -9.09 6.98
N LEU A 74 13.60 -9.82 6.01
CA LEU A 74 13.90 -9.28 4.67
C LEU A 74 12.65 -8.82 3.92
N ARG A 75 11.49 -9.47 4.13
CA ARG A 75 10.19 -9.01 3.60
C ARG A 75 9.55 -7.87 4.38
N SER A 76 9.87 -7.70 5.67
CA SER A 76 9.21 -6.75 6.57
C SER A 76 10.03 -5.52 6.92
N SER A 77 11.35 -5.53 6.70
CA SER A 77 12.25 -4.44 7.12
C SER A 77 12.41 -3.31 6.10
N GLY A 78 11.38 -3.03 5.30
CA GLY A 78 11.48 -2.02 4.23
C GLY A 78 10.20 -1.28 3.89
N SER A 79 9.20 -1.20 4.77
CA SER A 79 7.92 -0.55 4.45
C SER A 79 7.57 0.61 5.38
N SER A 80 8.36 1.68 5.32
CA SER A 80 7.69 2.97 5.18
C SER A 80 7.01 2.90 3.82
N GLY A 81 5.68 2.76 3.77
CA GLY A 81 4.98 2.51 2.51
C GLY A 81 5.32 3.59 1.49
N ILE A 82 5.47 3.24 0.22
CA ILE A 82 5.89 4.15 -0.86
C ILE A 82 5.08 5.47 -0.89
N LEU A 83 3.83 5.44 -0.44
CA LEU A 83 2.96 6.61 -0.32
C LEU A 83 3.42 7.65 0.72
N SER A 84 4.29 7.26 1.65
CA SER A 84 4.96 8.19 2.59
C SER A 84 6.12 8.95 1.95
N GLU A 85 6.68 8.43 0.86
CA GLU A 85 7.69 9.11 0.04
C GLU A 85 7.06 9.88 -1.11
N ALA A 86 5.90 9.42 -1.62
CA ALA A 86 5.14 10.13 -2.62
C ALA A 86 4.51 11.41 -2.06
N LYS A 87 4.56 12.48 -2.85
CA LYS A 87 3.84 13.72 -2.55
C LYS A 87 2.40 13.61 -3.03
N GLN A 88 1.46 13.92 -2.14
CA GLN A 88 0.06 14.09 -2.50
C GLN A 88 -0.25 15.57 -2.80
N PHE A 89 -0.99 15.81 -3.88
CA PHE A 89 -1.46 17.13 -4.28
C PHE A 89 -2.97 17.25 -4.08
N ALA A 90 -3.46 18.49 -3.96
CA ALA A 90 -4.89 18.74 -3.90
C ALA A 90 -5.57 18.24 -5.19
N ASP A 91 -6.72 17.59 -5.05
CA ASP A 91 -7.52 17.20 -6.19
C ASP A 91 -8.18 18.45 -6.81
N LEU A 92 -7.86 18.71 -8.09
CA LEU A 92 -8.44 19.83 -8.83
C LEU A 92 -9.81 19.50 -9.42
N GLY A 93 -10.27 18.25 -9.34
CA GLY A 93 -11.60 17.80 -9.76
C GLY A 93 -11.56 16.78 -10.90
N GLN A 94 -12.53 15.87 -10.88
CA GLN A 94 -12.82 14.88 -11.92
C GLN A 94 -13.73 15.48 -13.00
N GLY A 95 -13.60 15.01 -14.25
CA GLY A 95 -14.49 15.32 -15.38
C GLY A 95 -14.34 16.75 -15.91
N LEU A 96 -13.23 17.42 -15.56
CA LEU A 96 -12.94 18.76 -16.00
C LEU A 96 -12.35 18.72 -17.42
N HIS A 97 -13.23 18.76 -18.41
CA HIS A 97 -12.82 18.59 -19.80
C HIS A 97 -12.64 19.93 -20.52
N THR A 98 -11.54 20.00 -21.25
CA THR A 98 -11.35 20.87 -22.42
C THR A 98 -11.88 20.13 -23.66
N GLN A 99 -12.31 20.88 -24.68
CA GLN A 99 -12.85 20.29 -25.90
C GLN A 99 -11.73 19.81 -26.82
N THR A 100 -10.63 20.57 -26.87
CA THR A 100 -9.47 20.31 -27.71
C THR A 100 -8.17 20.43 -26.93
N ILE A 101 -7.10 19.87 -27.50
CA ILE A 101 -5.75 19.97 -26.93
C ILE A 101 -5.22 21.41 -26.93
N ASP A 102 -5.74 22.28 -27.79
CA ASP A 102 -5.27 23.66 -27.96
C ASP A 102 -6.01 24.66 -27.06
N ASP A 103 -7.14 24.26 -26.45
CA ASP A 103 -7.93 25.12 -25.58
C ASP A 103 -7.10 25.59 -24.37
N ALA A 104 -7.19 26.87 -24.00
CA ALA A 104 -6.55 27.35 -22.78
C ALA A 104 -7.07 26.59 -21.54
N LEU A 105 -6.18 26.29 -20.59
CA LEU A 105 -6.60 25.71 -19.31
C LEU A 105 -7.36 26.76 -18.50
N PRO A 106 -8.62 26.51 -18.11
CA PRO A 106 -9.37 27.45 -17.27
C PRO A 106 -8.74 27.65 -15.90
N ILE A 107 -8.16 26.58 -15.35
CA ILE A 107 -7.40 26.57 -14.09
C ILE A 107 -6.07 25.87 -14.37
N PRO A 108 -4.92 26.47 -13.98
CA PRO A 108 -3.63 25.83 -14.16
C PRO A 108 -3.47 24.61 -13.23
N TYR A 109 -2.62 23.68 -13.63
CA TYR A 109 -2.25 22.54 -12.78
C TYR A 109 -1.52 23.00 -11.52
N ASN A 110 -1.67 22.24 -10.44
CA ASN A 110 -1.01 22.47 -9.16
C ASN A 110 0.23 21.57 -8.95
N SER A 111 0.57 20.77 -9.95
CA SER A 111 1.71 19.84 -9.99
C SER A 111 2.28 19.78 -11.41
N ASN A 112 3.56 19.41 -11.51
CA ASN A 112 4.24 19.16 -12.77
C ASN A 112 5.12 17.89 -12.66
N PRO A 113 4.85 16.82 -13.43
CA PRO A 113 3.72 16.64 -14.34
C PRO A 113 2.36 16.68 -13.62
N PRO A 114 1.26 16.96 -14.33
CA PRO A 114 -0.05 17.08 -13.69
C PRO A 114 -0.54 15.77 -13.08
N THR A 115 -1.17 15.87 -11.91
CA THR A 115 -1.75 14.74 -11.17
C THR A 115 -3.27 14.79 -11.10
N SER A 116 -3.91 15.89 -11.52
CA SER A 116 -5.36 16.10 -11.58
C SER A 116 -5.67 17.38 -12.37
N GLY A 117 -6.95 17.65 -12.63
CA GLY A 117 -7.43 18.91 -13.22
C GLY A 117 -7.82 18.80 -14.68
N TYR A 118 -7.86 19.95 -15.36
CA TYR A 118 -8.42 20.06 -16.72
C TYR A 118 -7.64 19.23 -17.74
N HIS A 119 -8.33 18.50 -18.60
CA HIS A 119 -7.72 17.61 -19.60
C HIS A 119 -8.64 17.41 -20.82
N VAL A 120 -8.19 16.74 -21.87
CA VAL A 120 -9.02 16.52 -23.08
C VAL A 120 -9.90 15.29 -22.90
N GLY A 121 -11.20 15.49 -22.67
CA GLY A 121 -12.12 14.38 -22.37
C GLY A 121 -12.40 13.42 -23.54
N SER A 122 -12.05 13.81 -24.77
CA SER A 122 -12.23 12.98 -25.97
C SER A 122 -11.02 12.11 -26.32
N MET A 123 -9.92 12.23 -25.59
CA MET A 123 -8.64 11.63 -25.96
C MET A 123 -7.85 11.14 -24.74
N ILE A 124 -7.28 9.95 -24.88
CA ILE A 124 -6.20 9.45 -24.02
C ILE A 124 -5.00 9.10 -24.89
N SER A 125 -3.80 9.07 -24.31
CA SER A 125 -2.64 8.48 -24.97
C SER A 125 -2.80 6.97 -25.01
N PRO A 126 -2.32 6.29 -26.06
CA PRO A 126 -2.12 4.85 -26.00
C PRO A 126 -1.29 4.48 -24.77
N TRP A 127 -1.66 3.37 -24.13
CA TRP A 127 -0.88 2.81 -23.04
C TRP A 127 0.44 2.23 -23.54
N GLY A 128 1.41 2.11 -22.64
CA GLY A 128 2.75 1.60 -22.90
C GLY A 128 3.78 2.70 -23.09
N ILE A 129 4.88 2.34 -23.77
CA ILE A 129 6.01 3.24 -24.01
C ILE A 129 5.72 4.08 -25.24
N GLN A 130 5.68 5.40 -25.06
CA GLN A 130 5.54 6.37 -26.14
C GLN A 130 6.91 6.89 -26.56
N LYS A 131 7.15 6.90 -27.87
CA LYS A 131 8.40 7.40 -28.46
C LYS A 131 8.49 8.93 -28.44
N GLU A 132 7.34 9.59 -28.48
CA GLU A 132 7.22 11.04 -28.47
C GLU A 132 6.66 11.52 -27.14
N PRO A 133 6.97 12.76 -26.72
CA PRO A 133 6.35 13.39 -25.57
C PRO A 133 4.82 13.42 -25.71
N VAL A 134 4.13 12.98 -24.66
CA VAL A 134 2.67 13.07 -24.56
C VAL A 134 2.30 14.40 -23.90
N SER A 135 1.32 15.09 -24.47
CA SER A 135 0.79 16.33 -23.88
C SER A 135 0.17 16.09 -22.51
N ASP A 136 0.40 17.02 -21.59
CA ASP A 136 -0.15 17.02 -20.24
C ASP A 136 -1.67 16.88 -20.21
N LYS A 137 -2.38 17.57 -21.12
CA LYS A 137 -3.85 17.47 -21.19
C LYS A 137 -4.33 16.11 -21.67
N VAL A 138 -3.49 15.34 -22.35
CA VAL A 138 -3.82 13.98 -22.80
C VAL A 138 -3.48 12.98 -21.71
N SER A 139 -2.27 13.07 -21.14
CA SER A 139 -1.81 12.17 -20.08
C SER A 139 -2.61 12.31 -18.78
N THR A 140 -3.15 13.50 -18.48
CA THR A 140 -4.00 13.71 -17.29
C THR A 140 -5.28 12.87 -17.36
N HIS A 141 -5.83 12.66 -18.55
CA HIS A 141 -6.99 11.77 -18.73
C HIS A 141 -6.62 10.30 -18.49
N ASN A 142 -5.42 9.86 -18.90
CA ASN A 142 -4.92 8.52 -18.57
C ASN A 142 -4.88 8.28 -17.05
N ILE A 143 -4.41 9.23 -16.23
CA ILE A 143 -4.42 9.04 -14.76
C ILE A 143 -5.82 9.18 -14.15
N GLU A 144 -6.75 9.93 -14.76
CA GLU A 144 -8.15 9.96 -14.33
C GLU A 144 -8.81 8.58 -14.49
N HIS A 145 -8.50 7.88 -15.58
CA HIS A 145 -8.85 6.49 -15.79
C HIS A 145 -8.17 5.51 -14.82
N GLY A 146 -7.30 5.97 -13.93
CA GLY A 146 -6.55 5.15 -12.98
C GLY A 146 -5.22 4.64 -13.52
N GLY A 147 -4.67 5.28 -14.55
CA GLY A 147 -3.33 5.01 -15.05
C GLY A 147 -2.23 5.44 -14.07
N VAL A 148 -1.06 4.83 -14.26
CA VAL A 148 0.20 5.28 -13.67
C VAL A 148 1.15 5.65 -14.80
N ILE A 149 1.80 6.80 -14.69
CA ILE A 149 2.65 7.35 -15.74
C ILE A 149 4.08 7.49 -15.24
N ILE A 150 5.04 6.95 -15.99
CA ILE A 150 6.47 7.17 -15.80
C ILE A 150 6.89 8.28 -16.77
N HIS A 151 7.24 9.44 -16.23
CA HIS A 151 7.84 10.55 -16.96
C HIS A 151 9.35 10.53 -16.78
N TYR A 152 10.10 10.80 -17.83
CA TYR A 152 11.57 10.88 -17.76
C TYR A 152 12.13 12.04 -18.59
N LYS A 153 13.27 12.60 -18.18
CA LYS A 153 13.99 13.63 -18.94
C LYS A 153 14.46 13.10 -20.30
N GLN A 154 14.39 13.93 -21.34
CA GLN A 154 14.94 13.58 -22.65
C GLN A 154 16.45 13.36 -22.64
N SER A 155 17.18 14.04 -21.74
CA SER A 155 18.61 13.83 -21.53
C SER A 155 18.97 12.62 -20.65
N LEU A 156 18.00 11.82 -20.21
CA LEU A 156 18.27 10.64 -19.39
C LEU A 156 19.26 9.71 -20.11
N ASP A 157 20.27 9.22 -19.39
CA ASP A 157 21.30 8.37 -19.96
C ASP A 157 20.74 7.03 -20.49
N ALA A 158 21.42 6.45 -21.47
CA ALA A 158 20.95 5.26 -22.17
C ALA A 158 20.77 4.03 -21.26
N ASP A 159 21.62 3.87 -20.24
CA ASP A 159 21.54 2.74 -19.32
C ASP A 159 20.32 2.87 -18.40
N SER A 160 20.06 4.07 -17.88
CA SER A 160 18.86 4.39 -17.12
C SER A 160 17.60 4.23 -17.95
N LEU A 161 17.60 4.72 -19.20
CA LEU A 161 16.47 4.56 -20.11
C LEU A 161 16.19 3.08 -20.41
N ALA A 162 17.22 2.26 -20.67
CA ALA A 162 17.06 0.83 -20.91
C ALA A 162 16.46 0.09 -19.69
N LYS A 163 16.86 0.47 -18.47
CA LYS A 163 16.27 -0.07 -17.23
C LYS A 163 14.80 0.33 -17.07
N LEU A 164 14.46 1.58 -17.34
CA LEU A 164 13.07 2.05 -17.30
C LEU A 164 12.21 1.35 -18.35
N ASP A 165 12.70 1.19 -19.58
CA ASP A 165 12.00 0.48 -20.65
C ASP A 165 11.72 -0.98 -20.26
N ALA A 166 12.71 -1.67 -19.69
CA ALA A 166 12.55 -3.04 -19.22
C ALA A 166 11.50 -3.13 -18.10
N LEU A 167 11.56 -2.22 -17.14
CA LEU A 167 10.60 -2.13 -16.04
C LEU A 167 9.18 -1.80 -16.55
N ALA A 168 9.05 -0.83 -17.45
CA ALA A 168 7.76 -0.41 -17.99
C ALA A 168 7.08 -1.56 -18.76
N ARG A 169 7.85 -2.32 -19.55
CA ARG A 169 7.34 -3.53 -20.22
C ARG A 169 6.90 -4.59 -19.21
N ASP A 170 7.57 -4.71 -18.07
CA ASP A 170 7.16 -5.63 -17.00
C ASP A 170 5.86 -5.20 -16.33
N LEU A 171 5.78 -3.96 -15.87
CA LEU A 171 4.59 -3.39 -15.24
C LEU A 171 3.39 -3.46 -16.18
N GLN A 172 3.59 -3.17 -17.48
CA GLN A 172 2.52 -3.24 -18.48
C GLN A 172 1.97 -4.66 -18.67
N ARG A 173 2.79 -5.71 -18.52
CA ARG A 173 2.31 -7.10 -18.55
C ARG A 173 1.43 -7.42 -17.34
N ARG A 174 1.65 -6.76 -16.20
CA ARG A 174 0.87 -6.93 -14.98
C ARG A 174 -0.45 -6.17 -15.03
N ASN A 175 -0.44 -4.95 -15.58
CA ASN A 175 -1.64 -4.17 -15.86
C ASN A 175 -1.38 -3.20 -17.01
N GLN A 176 -2.28 -3.19 -18.00
CA GLN A 176 -2.10 -2.40 -19.23
C GLN A 176 -2.12 -0.90 -18.98
N CYS A 177 -2.64 -0.42 -17.86
CA CYS A 177 -2.77 0.99 -17.49
C CYS A 177 -1.46 1.64 -17.02
N LEU A 178 -0.37 1.35 -17.70
CA LEU A 178 0.90 2.04 -17.57
C LEU A 178 1.14 2.89 -18.81
N LEU A 179 1.60 4.12 -18.63
CA LEU A 179 2.17 4.94 -19.69
C LEU A 179 3.62 5.29 -19.33
N MET A 180 4.51 5.31 -20.30
CA MET A 180 5.86 5.86 -20.15
C MET A 180 6.12 6.86 -21.28
N THR A 181 6.57 8.06 -20.94
CA THR A 181 6.79 9.15 -21.92
C THR A 181 7.93 10.05 -21.49
N SER A 182 8.67 10.58 -22.47
CA SER A 182 9.72 11.57 -22.24
C SER A 182 9.12 12.96 -22.04
N ARG A 183 9.81 13.82 -21.28
CA ARG A 183 9.53 15.26 -21.19
C ARG A 183 10.79 16.06 -21.53
N PRO A 184 10.65 17.22 -22.19
CA PRO A 184 11.74 18.19 -22.29
C PRO A 184 12.34 18.48 -20.91
N ASP A 185 13.65 18.64 -20.87
CA ASP A 185 14.41 18.78 -19.61
C ASP A 185 13.99 19.98 -18.75
N ASP A 186 13.48 21.03 -19.39
CA ASP A 186 12.98 22.26 -18.76
C ASP A 186 11.51 22.14 -18.30
N GLN A 187 10.84 21.03 -18.60
CA GLN A 187 9.44 20.74 -18.24
C GLN A 187 9.32 19.66 -17.16
N ILE A 188 10.43 19.21 -16.57
CA ILE A 188 10.44 18.24 -15.47
C ILE A 188 11.65 18.48 -14.57
N ASP A 189 11.42 18.59 -13.26
CA ASP A 189 12.49 18.96 -12.33
C ASP A 189 13.47 17.79 -12.08
N HIS A 190 12.94 16.59 -11.93
CA HIS A 190 13.71 15.38 -11.63
C HIS A 190 13.96 14.52 -12.89
N PRO A 191 15.03 13.72 -12.92
CA PRO A 191 15.30 12.77 -14.00
C PRO A 191 14.10 11.86 -14.30
N ILE A 192 13.40 11.42 -13.25
CA ILE A 192 12.24 10.53 -13.34
C ILE A 192 11.16 11.03 -12.38
N VAL A 193 9.93 11.12 -12.86
CA VAL A 193 8.76 11.41 -12.03
C VAL A 193 7.66 10.42 -12.38
N VAL A 194 7.08 9.76 -11.38
CA VAL A 194 5.96 8.83 -11.56
C VAL A 194 4.69 9.48 -11.02
N THR A 195 3.63 9.53 -11.83
CA THR A 195 2.35 10.12 -11.43
C THR A 195 1.21 9.12 -11.46
N ALA A 196 0.27 9.31 -10.53
CA ALA A 196 -1.07 8.75 -10.54
C ALA A 196 -2.04 9.84 -10.06
N TRP A 197 -3.34 9.59 -10.07
CA TRP A 197 -4.31 10.60 -9.64
C TRP A 197 -3.98 11.15 -8.23
N THR A 198 -3.72 12.45 -8.12
CA THR A 198 -3.26 13.18 -6.91
C THR A 198 -1.91 12.79 -6.31
N TYR A 199 -1.17 11.83 -6.87
CA TYR A 199 0.11 11.35 -6.30
C TYR A 199 1.27 11.51 -7.27
N MET A 200 2.43 11.86 -6.72
CA MET A 200 3.68 12.00 -7.45
C MET A 200 4.84 11.41 -6.65
N LEU A 201 5.68 10.62 -7.32
CA LEU A 201 6.95 10.15 -6.81
C LEU A 201 8.07 10.71 -7.68
N SER A 202 8.92 11.55 -7.10
CA SER A 202 10.09 12.12 -7.78
C SER A 202 11.36 11.33 -7.45
N LEU A 203 12.17 11.00 -8.45
CA LEU A 203 13.36 10.18 -8.30
C LEU A 203 14.55 10.79 -9.05
N ASP A 204 15.70 10.85 -8.37
CA ASP A 204 16.96 11.33 -8.95
C ASP A 204 17.73 10.25 -9.72
N SER A 205 17.28 9.00 -9.66
CA SER A 205 17.82 7.87 -10.42
C SER A 205 16.77 6.76 -10.56
N VAL A 206 17.00 5.81 -11.47
CA VAL A 206 16.08 4.68 -11.67
C VAL A 206 16.07 3.78 -10.43
N ASP A 207 14.99 3.86 -9.65
CA ASP A 207 14.68 2.94 -8.55
C ASP A 207 13.52 2.04 -8.94
N THR A 208 13.83 0.87 -9.48
CA THR A 208 12.82 -0.07 -9.99
C THR A 208 11.89 -0.58 -8.88
N THR A 209 12.38 -0.65 -7.64
CA THR A 209 11.60 -1.13 -6.49
C THR A 209 10.55 -0.09 -6.14
N LYS A 210 10.93 1.18 -5.99
CA LYS A 210 10.00 2.26 -5.66
C LYS A 210 8.96 2.49 -6.75
N ILE A 211 9.37 2.49 -8.02
CA ILE A 211 8.44 2.62 -9.15
C ILE A 211 7.44 1.47 -9.17
N THR A 212 7.89 0.23 -8.92
CA THR A 212 7.01 -0.94 -8.84
C THR A 212 6.02 -0.81 -7.70
N GLN A 213 6.46 -0.46 -6.50
CA GLN A 213 5.58 -0.28 -5.35
C GLN A 213 4.56 0.84 -5.59
N PHE A 214 4.98 1.97 -6.17
CA PHE A 214 4.08 3.07 -6.52
C PHE A 214 3.00 2.61 -7.50
N PHE A 215 3.40 1.87 -8.54
CA PHE A 215 2.48 1.30 -9.52
C PHE A 215 1.47 0.35 -8.87
N GLU A 216 1.95 -0.61 -8.09
CA GLU A 216 1.11 -1.60 -7.40
C GLU A 216 0.10 -0.93 -6.46
N GLU A 217 0.53 0.13 -5.77
CA GLU A 217 -0.31 0.86 -4.84
C GLU A 217 -1.29 1.83 -5.48
N LEU A 218 -1.13 2.26 -6.74
CA LEU A 218 -1.94 3.36 -7.28
C LEU A 218 -2.62 3.05 -8.62
N VAL A 219 -2.19 2.02 -9.35
CA VAL A 219 -2.87 1.63 -10.58
C VAL A 219 -4.33 1.24 -10.28
N GLY A 220 -5.25 1.72 -11.11
CA GLY A 220 -6.70 1.54 -10.95
C GLY A 220 -7.33 2.36 -9.82
N LYS A 221 -6.57 3.23 -9.12
CA LYS A 221 -7.09 4.08 -8.04
C LYS A 221 -7.47 5.50 -8.50
N GLY A 222 -7.74 5.67 -9.79
CA GLY A 222 -8.28 6.91 -10.36
C GLY A 222 -9.77 7.12 -10.03
N PRO A 223 -10.29 8.34 -10.28
CA PRO A 223 -11.70 8.66 -10.12
C PRO A 223 -12.59 7.78 -11.00
N GLU A 224 -12.17 7.52 -12.24
CA GLU A 224 -12.91 6.69 -13.17
C GLU A 224 -12.53 5.22 -13.07
N LYS A 225 -13.54 4.35 -13.19
CA LYS A 225 -13.38 2.90 -13.08
C LYS A 225 -13.09 2.26 -14.43
N PHE A 226 -12.08 2.78 -15.11
CA PHE A 226 -11.56 2.23 -16.36
C PHE A 226 -10.45 1.21 -16.08
N CYS A 227 -9.38 1.64 -15.41
CA CYS A 227 -8.32 0.76 -14.95
C CYS A 227 -8.74 0.03 -13.68
N THR A 228 -8.49 -1.27 -13.62
CA THR A 228 -8.75 -2.08 -12.42
C THR A 228 -7.50 -2.13 -11.55
N PRO A 229 -7.61 -2.03 -10.21
CA PRO A 229 -6.48 -2.26 -9.32
C PRO A 229 -5.89 -3.66 -9.47
N LEU A 230 -4.62 -3.83 -9.09
CA LEU A 230 -4.06 -5.17 -8.92
C LEU A 230 -4.73 -5.87 -7.73
N SER A 231 -4.98 -7.17 -7.89
CA SER A 231 -5.63 -8.06 -6.91
C SER A 231 -4.67 -8.55 -5.83
#